data_AF-A0A961TXA4-F1
#
_entry.id   AF-A0A961TXA4-F1
#
_cell.length_a   1.000
_cell.length_b   1.000
_cell.length_c   1.000
_cell.angle_alpha   90.00
_cell.angle_beta   90.00
_cell.angle_gamma   90.00
#
_symmetry.space_group_name_H-M   'P 1'
#
loop_
_entity.id
_entity.type
_entity.pdbx_description
1 polymer ?
#
loop_
_entity_poly.entity_id
_entity_poly.type
_entity_poly.pdbx_seq_one_letter_code
_entity_poly.pdbx_strand_id
1 'polypeptide(L)'
;MENDPSSGTPDAIVYGEDDLPFLELLATLGIVEVRYDLNGEGDSGDCTLEYVCYRDGRQDARLPSIPIGFSDAGEIQLLDEVLERTAADLPESDWVNNDGGYGTVSFFPCAICAEDRVVCDMTYRDETDDYDEDEEFDDLEPPEDEEAGDDTIVEVTFAAAQEGAVQ
;
A
#
# COMPACT_ATOMS: atom_id res chain seq x y z
N MET A 1 12.35 46.62 0.88
CA MET A 1 11.26 45.67 0.60
C MET A 1 11.88 44.31 0.75
N GLU A 2 11.37 43.61 1.76
CA GLU A 2 11.96 42.43 2.38
C GLU A 2 12.06 41.26 1.40
N ASN A 3 13.20 40.58 1.43
CA ASN A 3 13.29 39.20 0.93
C ASN A 3 12.67 38.32 2.02
N ASP A 4 11.65 37.58 1.63
CA ASP A 4 11.00 36.56 2.44
C ASP A 4 11.69 35.21 2.15
N PRO A 5 12.37 34.57 3.12
CA PRO A 5 12.85 33.21 2.95
C PRO A 5 12.22 32.32 4.02
N SER A 6 11.00 31.83 3.81
CA SER A 6 10.50 30.69 4.58
C SER A 6 9.24 30.07 3.97
N SER A 7 9.35 28.80 3.56
CA SER A 7 8.35 27.71 3.69
C SER A 7 8.68 26.70 2.58
N GLY A 8 9.45 25.64 2.84
CA GLY A 8 8.98 24.43 3.51
C GLY A 8 8.44 23.50 2.43
N THR A 9 9.15 22.48 1.97
CA THR A 9 9.74 21.34 2.68
C THR A 9 11.20 21.09 2.26
N PRO A 10 12.08 20.50 3.09
CA PRO A 10 13.25 19.83 2.52
C PRO A 10 12.73 18.70 1.62
N ASP A 11 13.19 18.67 0.37
CA ASP A 11 13.02 17.51 -0.51
C ASP A 11 13.23 16.25 0.33
N ALA A 12 12.27 15.33 0.26
CA ALA A 12 12.52 13.95 0.65
C ALA A 12 13.87 13.56 0.04
N ILE A 13 14.67 12.75 0.74
CA ILE A 13 15.91 12.24 0.15
C ILE A 13 15.51 11.48 -1.12
N VAL A 14 15.59 12.15 -2.27
CA VAL A 14 15.45 11.55 -3.58
C VAL A 14 16.73 10.77 -3.73
N TYR A 15 16.66 9.48 -3.40
CA TYR A 15 17.71 8.56 -3.80
C TYR A 15 17.71 8.61 -5.33
N GLY A 16 18.75 9.22 -5.91
CA GLY A 16 18.99 9.07 -7.33
C GLY A 16 19.10 7.58 -7.64
N GLU A 17 18.78 7.19 -8.88
CA GLU A 17 18.82 5.81 -9.39
C GLU A 17 20.15 5.07 -9.09
N ASP A 18 21.19 5.80 -8.70
CA ASP A 18 22.54 5.32 -8.40
C ASP A 18 22.91 5.15 -6.91
N ASP A 19 22.10 5.59 -5.93
CA ASP A 19 22.50 5.61 -4.51
C ASP A 19 21.44 5.04 -3.57
N LEU A 20 21.26 3.71 -3.57
CA LEU A 20 20.56 2.99 -2.51
C LEU A 20 21.59 2.44 -1.50
N PRO A 21 22.02 3.24 -0.50
CA PRO A 21 23.15 2.90 0.38
C PRO A 21 22.91 1.64 1.22
N PHE A 22 21.65 1.26 1.41
CA PHE A 22 21.28 0.05 2.13
C PHE A 22 21.53 -1.24 1.32
N LEU A 23 21.69 -1.18 -0.01
CA LEU A 23 21.95 -2.40 -0.81
C LEU A 23 23.28 -3.05 -0.44
N GLU A 24 24.35 -2.27 -0.22
CA GLU A 24 25.63 -2.83 0.22
C GLU A 24 25.53 -3.47 1.62
N LEU A 25 24.71 -2.88 2.49
CA LEU A 25 24.43 -3.44 3.81
C LEU A 25 23.66 -4.76 3.70
N LEU A 26 22.62 -4.84 2.88
CA LEU A 26 21.88 -6.08 2.62
C LEU A 26 22.82 -7.17 2.09
N ALA A 27 23.68 -6.85 1.12
CA ALA A 27 24.68 -7.78 0.60
C ALA A 27 25.69 -8.23 1.68
N THR A 28 26.08 -7.34 2.58
CA THR A 28 26.96 -7.63 3.72
C THR A 28 26.30 -8.55 4.74
N LEU A 29 24.99 -8.41 4.96
CA LEU A 29 24.18 -9.31 5.79
C LEU A 29 23.95 -10.68 5.13
N GLY A 30 24.42 -10.87 3.89
CA GLY A 30 24.25 -12.10 3.13
C GLY A 30 22.86 -12.24 2.52
N ILE A 31 22.08 -11.16 2.44
CA ILE A 31 20.78 -11.12 1.77
C ILE A 31 21.02 -11.00 0.26
N VAL A 32 20.33 -11.83 -0.51
CA VAL A 32 20.44 -11.89 -1.98
C VAL A 32 19.19 -11.38 -2.69
N GLU A 33 18.04 -11.38 -2.01
CA GLU A 33 16.77 -10.88 -2.53
C GLU A 33 15.88 -10.42 -1.36
N VAL A 34 15.18 -9.32 -1.57
CA VAL A 34 14.07 -8.88 -0.71
C VAL A 34 12.92 -8.53 -1.62
N ARG A 35 11.71 -9.01 -1.33
CA ARG A 35 10.53 -8.74 -2.14
C ARG A 35 9.39 -8.17 -1.31
N TYR A 36 8.80 -7.09 -1.80
CA TYR A 36 7.59 -6.48 -1.27
C TYR A 36 6.44 -6.67 -2.25
N ASP A 37 5.26 -6.88 -1.70
CA ASP A 37 3.97 -6.81 -2.39
C ASP A 37 3.36 -5.43 -2.14
N LEU A 38 2.87 -4.80 -3.19
CA LEU A 38 2.22 -3.50 -3.17
C LEU A 38 0.79 -3.66 -3.65
N ASN A 39 -0.16 -3.16 -2.86
CA ASN A 39 -1.56 -3.09 -3.22
C ASN A 39 -2.10 -1.68 -2.98
N GLY A 40 -2.42 -0.97 -4.06
CA GLY A 40 -2.89 0.40 -4.08
C GLY A 40 -4.29 0.66 -3.55
N GLU A 41 -5.04 -0.37 -3.13
CA GLU A 41 -6.42 -0.20 -2.69
C GLU A 41 -6.55 0.78 -1.51
N GLY A 42 -7.41 1.79 -1.66
CA GLY A 42 -7.70 2.81 -0.64
C GLY A 42 -6.89 4.10 -0.80
N ASP A 43 -6.87 4.94 0.24
CA ASP A 43 -6.21 6.25 0.22
C ASP A 43 -4.71 6.20 0.59
N SER A 44 -4.20 5.03 1.01
CA SER A 44 -2.85 4.90 1.57
C SER A 44 -2.04 3.72 1.02
N GLY A 45 -2.68 2.79 0.31
CA GLY A 45 -2.04 1.59 -0.19
C GLY A 45 -1.53 0.69 0.93
N ASP A 46 -1.10 -0.51 0.57
CA ASP A 46 -0.45 -1.46 1.45
C ASP A 46 0.88 -1.89 0.81
N CYS A 47 1.96 -1.83 1.59
CA CYS A 47 3.27 -2.33 1.21
C CYS A 47 3.68 -3.38 2.24
N THR A 48 3.67 -4.64 1.83
CA THR A 48 3.91 -5.78 2.72
C THR A 48 5.16 -6.55 2.29
N LEU A 49 6.06 -6.82 3.23
CA LEU A 49 7.21 -7.69 3.01
C LEU A 49 6.74 -9.13 2.72
N GLU A 50 7.04 -9.64 1.53
CA GLU A 50 6.72 -11.01 1.12
C GLU A 50 7.76 -12.00 1.67
N TYR A 51 9.05 -11.74 1.38
CA TYR A 51 10.15 -12.55 1.92
C TYR A 51 11.52 -11.86 1.81
N VAL A 52 12.46 -12.43 2.55
CA VAL A 52 13.90 -12.14 2.52
C VAL A 52 14.64 -13.43 2.22
N CYS A 53 15.42 -13.46 1.13
CA CYS A 53 16.25 -14.60 0.76
C CYS A 53 17.72 -14.36 1.12
N TYR A 54 18.35 -15.33 1.76
CA TYR A 54 19.76 -15.30 2.14
C TYR A 54 20.60 -16.18 1.20
N ARG A 55 21.90 -15.90 1.12
CA ARG A 55 22.87 -16.62 0.27
C ARG A 55 22.97 -18.12 0.56
N ASP A 56 22.62 -18.54 1.77
CA ASP A 56 22.59 -19.95 2.17
C ASP A 56 21.29 -20.67 1.76
N GLY A 57 20.36 -19.98 1.09
CA GLY A 57 19.07 -20.48 0.66
C GLY A 57 17.98 -20.39 1.72
N ARG A 58 18.26 -19.84 2.90
CA ARG A 58 17.25 -19.57 3.92
C ARG A 58 16.32 -18.45 3.44
N GLN A 59 15.02 -18.63 3.65
CA GLN A 59 14.03 -17.57 3.52
C GLN A 59 13.47 -17.19 4.89
N ASP A 60 13.20 -15.91 5.09
CA ASP A 60 12.57 -15.36 6.28
C ASP A 60 11.44 -14.41 5.88
N ALA A 61 10.45 -14.26 6.76
CA ALA A 61 9.32 -13.35 6.58
C ALA A 61 9.58 -11.98 7.22
N ARG A 62 10.82 -11.73 7.68
CA ARG A 62 11.22 -10.51 8.38
C ARG A 62 12.62 -10.08 8.00
N LEU A 63 12.80 -8.78 7.82
CA LEU A 63 14.12 -8.15 7.83
C LEU A 63 14.62 -7.97 9.27
N PRO A 64 15.95 -7.98 9.47
CA PRO A 64 16.53 -7.56 10.73
C PRO A 64 16.35 -6.05 10.94
N SER A 65 15.67 -5.68 12.03
CA SER A 65 15.54 -4.28 12.47
C SER A 65 16.85 -3.79 13.08
N ILE A 66 17.75 -3.31 12.23
CA ILE A 66 19.05 -2.76 12.63
C ILE A 66 19.09 -1.24 12.41
N PRO A 67 19.65 -0.45 13.35
CA PRO A 67 19.88 0.97 13.13
C PRO A 67 20.88 1.19 11.99
N ILE A 68 20.49 2.02 11.02
CA ILE A 68 21.33 2.34 9.84
C ILE A 68 21.67 3.83 9.72
N GLY A 69 21.02 4.69 10.50
CA GLY A 69 21.31 6.12 10.49
C GLY A 69 20.40 6.92 11.39
N PHE A 70 20.41 8.24 11.17
CA PHE A 70 19.53 9.19 11.81
C PHE A 70 18.78 9.99 10.74
N SER A 71 17.50 10.30 10.97
CA SER A 71 16.75 11.26 10.15
C SER A 71 17.22 12.69 10.43
N ASP A 72 16.80 13.65 9.60
CA ASP A 72 17.06 15.08 9.84
C ASP A 72 16.41 15.59 11.13
N ALA A 73 15.35 14.93 11.59
CA ALA A 73 14.73 15.18 12.89
C ALA A 73 15.50 14.56 14.08
N GLY A 74 16.58 13.82 13.81
CA GLY A 74 17.40 13.15 14.82
C GLY A 74 16.83 11.81 15.30
N GLU A 75 15.87 11.22 14.58
CA GLU A 75 15.29 9.92 14.91
C GLU A 75 16.15 8.79 14.38
N ILE A 76 16.20 7.66 15.08
CA ILE A 76 16.91 6.48 14.60
C ILE A 76 16.16 5.92 13.39
N GLN A 77 16.87 5.70 12.28
CA GLN A 77 16.32 5.01 11.12
C GLN A 77 16.69 3.53 11.19
N LEU A 78 15.68 2.66 11.10
CA LEU A 78 15.87 1.21 11.04
C LEU A 78 15.85 0.72 9.59
N LEU A 79 16.60 -0.35 9.30
CA LEU A 79 16.74 -0.91 7.96
C LEU A 79 15.41 -1.35 7.35
N ASP A 80 14.58 -2.05 8.13
CA ASP A 80 13.26 -2.53 7.73
C ASP A 80 12.33 -1.37 7.35
N GLU A 81 12.25 -0.35 8.21
CA GLU A 81 11.43 0.85 7.96
C GLU A 81 11.89 1.61 6.71
N VAL A 82 13.21 1.79 6.56
CA VAL A 82 13.76 2.50 5.40
C VAL A 82 13.52 1.72 4.12
N LEU A 83 13.64 0.40 4.15
CA LEU A 83 13.48 -0.43 2.97
C LEU A 83 12.00 -0.52 2.54
N GLU A 84 11.08 -0.64 3.48
CA GLU A 84 9.63 -0.61 3.22
C GLU A 84 9.21 0.73 2.60
N ARG A 85 9.61 1.85 3.20
CA ARG A 85 9.34 3.18 2.63
C ARG A 85 9.94 3.31 1.23
N THR A 86 11.17 2.86 1.04
CA THR A 86 11.81 2.93 -0.28
C THR A 86 11.07 2.05 -1.30
N ALA A 87 10.59 0.86 -0.91
CA ALA A 87 9.80 0.00 -1.78
C ALA A 87 8.49 0.67 -2.21
N ALA A 88 7.82 1.39 -1.31
CA ALA A 88 6.61 2.15 -1.59
C ALA A 88 6.86 3.37 -2.51
N ASP A 89 8.01 4.03 -2.38
CA ASP A 89 8.34 5.25 -3.13
C ASP A 89 8.97 4.98 -4.51
N LEU A 90 9.39 3.75 -4.80
CA LEU A 90 10.10 3.38 -6.04
C LEU A 90 9.24 3.34 -7.33
N PRO A 91 7.97 2.88 -7.32
CA PRO A 91 7.12 2.88 -8.51
C PRO A 91 6.95 4.29 -9.11
N GLU A 92 6.99 4.40 -10.45
CA GLU A 92 6.98 5.68 -11.17
C GLU A 92 5.63 6.45 -11.10
N SER A 93 4.52 5.74 -10.88
CA SER A 93 3.16 6.31 -10.86
C SER A 93 2.56 6.24 -9.46
N ASP A 94 1.57 7.09 -9.20
CA ASP A 94 0.78 7.08 -7.97
C ASP A 94 -0.08 5.80 -7.91
N TRP A 95 0.54 4.72 -7.45
CA TRP A 95 -0.09 3.43 -7.27
C TRP A 95 -1.08 3.44 -6.10
N VAL A 96 -1.08 4.49 -5.27
CA VAL A 96 -1.84 4.65 -4.04
C VAL A 96 -3.11 5.47 -4.30
N ASN A 97 -4.01 4.96 -5.14
CA ASN A 97 -5.31 5.60 -5.35
C ASN A 97 -6.43 4.59 -5.61
N ASN A 98 -7.67 5.09 -5.70
CA ASN A 98 -8.87 4.26 -5.85
C ASN A 98 -8.86 3.39 -7.12
N ASP A 99 -8.21 3.85 -8.18
CA ASP A 99 -8.00 3.05 -9.39
C ASP A 99 -6.85 2.05 -9.19
N GLY A 100 -5.80 2.43 -8.46
CA GLY A 100 -4.87 1.54 -7.76
C GLY A 100 -3.90 0.79 -8.67
N GLY A 101 -2.62 0.81 -8.29
CA GLY A 101 -1.61 -0.11 -8.81
C GLY A 101 -1.44 -1.29 -7.87
N TYR A 102 -1.25 -2.49 -8.41
CA TYR A 102 -0.80 -3.64 -7.63
C TYR A 102 0.43 -4.26 -8.29
N GLY A 103 1.30 -4.85 -7.49
CA GLY A 103 2.54 -5.38 -8.03
C GLY A 103 3.57 -5.70 -6.97
N THR A 104 4.81 -5.83 -7.40
CA THR A 104 5.92 -6.16 -6.50
C THR A 104 7.15 -5.32 -6.76
N VAL A 105 7.89 -5.05 -5.69
CA VAL A 105 9.20 -4.42 -5.73
C VAL A 105 10.21 -5.39 -5.16
N SER A 106 11.21 -5.74 -5.96
CA SER A 106 12.25 -6.70 -5.60
C SER A 106 13.62 -6.03 -5.60
N PHE A 107 14.35 -6.17 -4.49
CA PHE A 107 15.73 -5.72 -4.36
C PHE A 107 16.67 -6.91 -4.52
N PHE A 108 17.68 -6.77 -5.38
CA PHE A 108 18.74 -7.75 -5.62
C PHE A 108 20.11 -7.15 -5.26
N PRO A 109 20.49 -7.13 -3.96
CA PRO A 109 21.72 -6.49 -3.49
C PRO A 109 23.01 -6.99 -4.15
N CYS A 110 23.00 -8.22 -4.65
CA CYS A 110 24.14 -8.87 -5.27
C CYS A 110 24.14 -8.80 -6.81
N ALA A 111 23.18 -8.13 -7.43
CA ALA A 111 23.13 -7.98 -8.89
C ALA A 111 24.35 -7.18 -9.40
N ILE A 112 24.90 -7.66 -10.53
CA ILE A 112 26.13 -7.11 -11.12
C ILE A 112 25.84 -5.79 -11.83
N CYS A 113 24.73 -5.75 -12.59
CA CYS A 113 24.27 -4.54 -13.27
C CYS A 113 23.43 -3.70 -12.30
N ALA A 114 23.56 -2.39 -12.37
CA ALA A 114 22.81 -1.48 -11.50
C ALA A 114 21.30 -1.56 -11.77
N GLU A 115 20.90 -1.66 -13.04
CA GLU A 115 19.50 -1.79 -13.48
C GLU A 115 18.79 -3.04 -12.94
N ASP A 116 19.54 -4.10 -12.63
CA ASP A 116 18.99 -5.36 -12.11
C ASP A 116 18.87 -5.37 -10.59
N ARG A 117 19.39 -4.33 -9.89
CA ARG A 117 19.39 -4.29 -8.41
C ARG A 117 18.02 -3.98 -7.83
N VAL A 118 17.14 -3.39 -8.62
CA VAL A 118 15.78 -3.07 -8.24
C VAL A 118 14.89 -3.40 -9.43
N VAL A 119 13.87 -4.21 -9.20
CA VAL A 119 12.87 -4.57 -10.20
C VAL A 119 11.50 -4.21 -9.66
N CYS A 120 10.82 -3.30 -10.34
CA CYS A 120 9.45 -2.91 -10.08
C CYS A 120 8.55 -3.56 -11.13
N ASP A 121 7.71 -4.49 -10.71
CA ASP A 121 6.70 -5.15 -11.55
C ASP A 121 5.33 -4.68 -11.08
N MET A 122 4.84 -3.59 -11.68
CA MET A 122 3.57 -2.96 -11.31
C MET A 122 2.55 -3.10 -12.43
N THR A 123 1.30 -3.37 -12.05
CA THR A 123 0.12 -3.36 -12.91
C THR A 123 -0.82 -2.27 -12.39
N TYR A 124 -1.26 -1.36 -13.26
CA TYR A 124 -2.21 -0.29 -12.92
C TYR A 124 -3.56 -0.63 -13.51
N ARG A 125 -4.66 -0.40 -12.79
CA ARG A 125 -5.99 -0.53 -13.39
C ARG A 125 -6.21 0.67 -14.32
N ASP A 126 -6.53 0.38 -15.57
CA ASP A 126 -6.86 1.41 -16.56
C ASP A 126 -8.25 1.98 -16.25
N GLU A 127 -8.40 3.30 -16.33
CA GLU A 127 -9.67 4.02 -16.18
C GLU A 127 -10.69 3.67 -17.28
N THR A 128 -10.23 2.95 -18.32
CA THR A 128 -11.00 2.52 -19.48
C THR A 128 -11.42 1.05 -19.38
N ASP A 129 -12.15 0.69 -18.34
CA ASP A 129 -13.27 -0.22 -18.61
C ASP A 129 -14.27 0.64 -19.37
N ASP A 130 -14.24 0.53 -20.71
CA ASP A 130 -15.25 1.09 -21.59
C ASP A 130 -16.62 0.68 -21.02
N TYR A 131 -17.22 1.59 -20.25
CA TYR A 131 -18.67 1.62 -20.15
C TYR A 131 -19.13 1.80 -21.60
N ASP A 132 -19.47 0.69 -22.25
CA ASP A 132 -20.41 0.68 -23.35
C ASP A 132 -21.70 1.31 -22.78
N GLU A 133 -21.75 2.65 -22.78
CA GLU A 133 -22.92 3.46 -22.48
C GLU A 133 -23.95 3.32 -23.63
N ASP A 134 -24.27 2.08 -24.02
CA ASP A 134 -25.23 1.78 -25.07
C ASP A 134 -26.30 0.77 -24.61
N GLU A 135 -26.50 0.57 -23.29
CA GLU A 135 -27.77 0.04 -22.80
C GLU A 135 -28.80 1.18 -22.70
N GLU A 136 -29.38 1.50 -23.86
CA GLU A 136 -30.63 2.27 -24.03
C GLU A 136 -31.67 1.74 -23.02
N PHE A 137 -31.79 2.43 -21.88
CA PHE A 137 -32.87 2.22 -20.92
C PHE A 137 -34.18 2.56 -21.62
N ASP A 138 -34.84 1.53 -22.16
CA ASP A 138 -36.15 1.63 -22.78
C ASP A 138 -37.13 2.21 -21.74
N ASP A 139 -37.76 3.31 -22.12
CA ASP A 139 -38.61 4.19 -21.33
C ASP A 139 -39.88 3.45 -20.87
N LEU A 140 -39.76 2.62 -19.83
CA LEU A 140 -40.89 1.97 -19.19
C LEU A 140 -41.61 2.96 -18.28
N GLU A 141 -42.57 3.66 -18.90
CA GLU A 141 -43.59 4.50 -18.27
C GLU A 141 -44.12 3.87 -16.97
N PRO A 142 -44.01 4.55 -15.81
CA PRO A 142 -44.48 3.97 -14.54
C PRO A 142 -46.01 3.87 -14.54
N PRO A 143 -46.60 2.74 -14.11
CA PRO A 143 -48.06 2.67 -13.94
C PRO A 143 -48.50 3.61 -12.81
N GLU A 144 -49.55 4.39 -13.09
CA GLU A 144 -50.16 5.36 -12.18
C GLU A 144 -50.68 4.69 -10.89
N ASP A 145 -50.46 5.38 -9.76
CA ASP A 145 -50.94 5.04 -8.42
C ASP A 145 -52.48 4.93 -8.37
N GLU A 146 -53.00 3.78 -7.92
CA GLU A 146 -54.36 3.68 -7.36
C GLU A 146 -54.30 3.26 -5.88
N GLU A 147 -54.29 4.29 -5.03
CA GLU A 147 -54.87 4.42 -3.68
C GLU A 147 -55.22 3.17 -2.82
N ALA A 148 -54.60 3.20 -1.62
CA ALA A 148 -55.19 2.94 -0.30
C ALA A 148 -55.51 1.50 0.17
N GLY A 149 -54.84 1.06 1.25
CA GLY A 149 -55.42 0.08 2.16
C GLY A 149 -54.49 -0.63 3.15
N ASP A 150 -54.59 -0.20 4.41
CA ASP A 150 -54.45 -0.97 5.66
C ASP A 150 -53.06 -1.20 6.28
N ASP A 151 -52.76 -0.29 7.21
CA ASP A 151 -51.68 -0.29 8.20
C ASP A 151 -51.86 -1.48 9.19
N THR A 152 -51.26 -2.63 8.89
CA THR A 152 -51.19 -3.74 9.86
C THR A 152 -49.88 -3.66 10.63
N ILE A 153 -49.93 -3.07 11.83
CA ILE A 153 -48.82 -3.06 12.80
C ILE A 153 -48.66 -4.49 13.35
N VAL A 154 -47.51 -5.11 13.07
CA VAL A 154 -47.12 -6.40 13.66
C VAL A 154 -46.39 -6.13 14.98
N GLU A 155 -47.02 -6.49 16.09
CA GLU A 155 -46.44 -6.37 17.44
C GLU A 155 -45.38 -7.47 17.64
N VAL A 156 -44.09 -7.13 17.57
CA VAL A 156 -42.99 -8.03 17.89
C VAL A 156 -42.67 -7.93 19.38
N THR A 157 -42.96 -9.00 20.13
CA THR A 157 -42.63 -9.09 21.55
C THR A 157 -41.22 -9.65 21.74
N PHE A 158 -40.34 -8.86 22.34
CA PHE A 158 -39.01 -9.30 22.79
C PHE A 158 -39.08 -9.73 24.26
N ALA A 159 -38.81 -11.00 24.55
CA ALA A 159 -38.62 -11.46 25.92
C ALA A 159 -37.17 -11.18 26.36
N ALA A 160 -36.99 -10.20 27.24
CA ALA A 160 -35.73 -9.91 27.91
C ALA A 160 -35.59 -10.74 29.21
N ALA A 161 -34.33 -11.11 29.44
CA ALA A 161 -33.71 -11.88 30.53
C ALA A 161 -34.31 -11.81 31.94
N GLN A 162 -34.07 -12.88 32.72
CA GLN A 162 -33.81 -12.73 34.15
C GLN A 162 -32.54 -13.49 34.56
N GLU A 163 -31.69 -12.74 35.25
CA GLU A 163 -30.36 -13.06 35.76
C GLU A 163 -30.37 -14.03 36.96
N GLY A 164 -29.27 -14.78 37.10
CA GLY A 164 -28.51 -14.92 38.35
C GLY A 164 -28.96 -15.92 39.40
N ALA A 165 -28.07 -16.86 39.76
CA ALA A 165 -27.45 -16.88 41.08
C ALA A 165 -26.39 -17.98 41.23
N VAL A 166 -25.24 -17.54 41.68
CA VAL A 166 -24.10 -18.24 42.26
C VAL A 166 -24.54 -19.11 43.45
N GLN A 167 -24.05 -20.35 43.51
CA GLN A 167 -23.36 -20.92 44.69
C GLN A 167 -22.57 -22.18 44.33
#